data_AF-H8GRE1-F1
#
_entry.id   AF-H8GRE1-F1
#
_cell.length_a   1.000
_cell.length_b   1.000
_cell.length_c   1.000
_cell.angle_alpha   90.00
_cell.angle_beta   90.00
_cell.angle_gamma   90.00
#
_symmetry.space_group_name_H-M   'P 1'
#
loop_
_entity.id
_entity.type
_entity.pdbx_description
1 polymer ?
#
loop_
_entity_poly.entity_id
_entity_poly.type
_entity_poly.pdbx_seq_one_letter_code
_entity_poly.pdbx_strand_id
1 'polypeptide(L)'
;MSEETEEKMSDATKLMWAVIGVFVIGFVVVAVSKQESPQQVEAQSMLRNYVAIQQMANQKCPAAILKETGEEVFFPAEDPQTDKETYITLKWKGEKKFKEASCTLHGSLGGISELVIDGKTLIKKQI
;
A
#
# COMPACT_ATOMS: atom_id res chain seq x y z
N MET A 1 -32.82 -10.50 61.10
CA MET A 1 -32.19 -9.94 62.30
C MET A 1 -30.70 -9.99 62.08
N SER A 2 -30.04 -8.98 61.54
CA SER A 2 -30.38 -7.58 61.36
C SER A 2 -29.57 -7.09 60.15
N GLU A 3 -30.22 -6.48 59.15
CA GLU A 3 -30.47 -5.03 59.11
C GLU A 3 -29.17 -4.27 58.76
N GLU A 4 -29.27 -3.58 57.61
CA GLU A 4 -28.65 -2.28 57.32
C GLU A 4 -27.17 -2.26 56.89
N THR A 5 -26.98 -2.30 55.57
CA THR A 5 -26.12 -1.29 54.93
C THR A 5 -26.80 -0.82 53.65
N GLU A 6 -28.04 -0.36 53.82
CA GLU A 6 -28.65 0.62 52.91
C GLU A 6 -28.00 1.98 53.23
N GLU A 7 -26.73 2.16 52.83
CA GLU A 7 -26.16 3.51 52.79
C GLU A 7 -26.62 4.18 51.50
N LYS A 8 -27.34 5.29 51.67
CA LYS A 8 -27.79 6.22 50.63
C LYS A 8 -26.69 6.48 49.60
N MET A 9 -26.68 5.74 48.49
CA MET A 9 -26.10 6.27 47.27
C MET A 9 -27.08 7.35 46.79
N SER A 10 -26.74 8.61 47.05
CA SER A 10 -27.35 9.73 46.32
C SER A 10 -27.41 9.34 44.84
N ASP A 11 -28.52 9.61 44.15
CA ASP A 11 -28.64 9.34 42.70
C ASP A 11 -27.40 9.83 41.92
N ALA A 12 -26.74 10.88 42.41
CA ALA A 12 -25.45 11.36 41.93
C ALA A 12 -24.30 10.32 41.99
N THR A 13 -24.14 9.57 43.09
CA THR A 13 -23.11 8.54 43.25
C THR A 13 -23.37 7.33 42.35
N LYS A 14 -24.64 6.95 42.16
CA LYS A 14 -25.06 5.87 41.25
C LYS A 14 -24.85 6.26 39.78
N LEU A 15 -25.17 7.50 39.42
CA LEU A 15 -24.87 8.07 38.10
C LEU A 15 -23.36 8.15 37.84
N MET A 16 -22.56 8.55 38.82
CA MET A 16 -21.10 8.66 38.67
C MET A 16 -20.45 7.30 38.38
N TRP A 17 -20.85 6.23 39.08
CA TRP A 17 -20.37 4.87 38.81
C TRP A 17 -20.80 4.34 37.44
N ALA A 18 -22.02 4.66 36.99
CA ALA A 18 -22.49 4.27 35.66
C ALA A 18 -21.67 4.93 34.54
N VAL A 19 -21.34 6.22 34.69
CA VAL A 19 -20.52 6.98 33.74
C VAL A 19 -19.11 6.40 33.67
N ILE A 20 -18.48 6.12 34.83
CA ILE A 20 -17.15 5.49 34.89
C ILE A 20 -17.18 4.10 34.22
N GLY A 21 -18.24 3.31 34.44
CA GLY A 21 -18.42 2.01 33.80
C GLY A 21 -18.43 2.08 32.27
N VAL A 22 -19.15 3.06 31.69
CA VAL A 22 -19.18 3.28 30.24
C VAL A 22 -17.80 3.66 29.70
N PHE A 23 -17.05 4.52 30.42
CA PHE A 23 -15.69 4.87 30.03
C PHE A 23 -14.76 3.65 30.06
N VAL A 24 -14.79 2.84 31.11
CA VAL A 24 -13.96 1.64 31.22
C VAL A 24 -14.26 0.66 30.08
N ILE A 25 -15.54 0.40 29.80
CA ILE A 25 -15.95 -0.48 28.69
C ILE A 25 -15.48 0.11 27.35
N GLY A 26 -15.62 1.42 27.15
CA GLY A 26 -15.14 2.10 25.94
C GLY A 26 -13.62 1.98 25.75
N PHE A 27 -12.83 2.18 26.81
CA PHE A 27 -11.38 2.01 26.75
C PHE A 27 -10.96 0.56 26.53
N VAL A 28 -11.67 -0.42 27.09
CA VAL A 28 -11.42 -1.85 26.82
C VAL A 28 -11.65 -2.15 25.35
N VAL A 29 -12.80 -1.75 24.77
CA VAL A 29 -13.09 -1.97 23.34
C VAL A 29 -12.00 -1.34 22.45
N VAL A 30 -11.57 -0.11 22.73
CA VAL A 30 -10.49 0.55 21.99
C VAL A 30 -9.15 -0.17 22.14
N ALA A 31 -8.84 -0.71 23.33
CA ALA A 31 -7.61 -1.46 23.56
C ALA A 31 -7.57 -2.77 22.76
N VAL A 32 -8.70 -3.51 22.67
CA VAL A 32 -8.77 -4.72 21.84
C VAL A 32 -8.85 -4.39 20.34
N SER A 33 -9.47 -3.29 19.93
CA SER A 33 -9.50 -2.87 18.52
C SER A 33 -8.13 -2.45 17.97
N LYS A 34 -7.18 -2.07 18.83
CA LYS A 34 -5.79 -1.78 18.42
C LYS A 34 -4.95 -3.02 18.17
N GLN A 35 -5.42 -4.20 18.53
CA GLN A 35 -4.81 -5.45 18.07
C GLN A 35 -5.32 -5.73 16.65
N GLU A 36 -4.88 -4.94 15.66
CA GLU A 36 -4.94 -5.38 14.26
C GLU A 36 -4.22 -6.73 14.21
N SER A 37 -4.89 -7.75 13.66
CA SER A 37 -4.24 -9.05 13.53
C SER A 37 -2.98 -8.90 12.67
N PRO A 38 -1.90 -9.65 12.92
CA PRO A 38 -0.66 -9.54 12.14
C PRO A 38 -0.91 -9.67 10.63
N GLN A 39 -1.95 -10.41 10.24
CA GLN A 39 -2.42 -10.57 8.86
C GLN A 39 -2.98 -9.28 8.25
N GLN A 40 -3.67 -8.43 9.03
CA GLN A 40 -4.18 -7.14 8.54
C GLN A 40 -3.05 -6.13 8.33
N VAL A 41 -2.06 -6.12 9.23
CA VAL A 41 -0.89 -5.23 9.13
C VAL A 41 -0.02 -5.64 7.94
N GLU A 42 0.21 -6.94 7.76
CA GLU A 42 0.95 -7.48 6.62
C GLU A 42 0.25 -7.17 5.29
N ALA A 43 -1.05 -7.40 5.20
CA ALA A 43 -1.83 -7.06 4.01
C ALA A 43 -1.81 -5.56 3.68
N GLN A 44 -1.90 -4.68 4.69
CA GLN A 44 -1.77 -3.23 4.48
C GLN A 44 -0.36 -2.85 4.00
N SER A 45 0.68 -3.48 4.55
CA SER A 45 2.06 -3.20 4.17
C SER A 45 2.38 -3.63 2.73
N MET A 46 1.88 -4.80 2.31
CA MET A 46 2.00 -5.32 0.95
C MET A 46 1.34 -4.36 -0.05
N LEU A 47 0.13 -3.88 0.26
CA LEU A 47 -0.60 -2.95 -0.61
C LEU A 47 0.14 -1.62 -0.78
N ARG A 48 0.69 -1.06 0.29
CA ARG A 48 1.49 0.18 0.23
C ARG A 48 2.75 -0.01 -0.62
N ASN A 49 3.44 -1.13 -0.45
CA ASN A 49 4.63 -1.44 -1.23
C ASN A 49 4.31 -1.59 -2.72
N TYR A 50 3.25 -2.30 -3.05
CA TYR A 50 2.79 -2.45 -4.43
C TYR A 50 2.46 -1.10 -5.08
N VAL A 51 1.68 -0.24 -4.40
CA VAL A 51 1.33 1.09 -4.89
C VAL A 51 2.59 1.95 -5.07
N ALA A 52 3.55 1.88 -4.15
CA ALA A 52 4.81 2.60 -4.27
C ALA A 52 5.61 2.15 -5.51
N ILE A 53 5.74 0.84 -5.71
CA ILE A 53 6.41 0.26 -6.89
C ILE A 53 5.72 0.69 -8.18
N GLN A 54 4.38 0.63 -8.21
CA GLN A 54 3.59 1.03 -9.37
C GLN A 54 3.73 2.52 -9.67
N GLN A 55 3.68 3.39 -8.66
CA GLN A 55 3.90 4.83 -8.85
C GLN A 55 5.30 5.12 -9.38
N MET A 56 6.33 4.48 -8.83
CA MET A 56 7.70 4.64 -9.34
C MET A 56 7.83 4.17 -10.78
N ALA A 57 7.18 3.07 -11.16
CA ALA A 57 7.23 2.55 -12.51
C ALA A 57 6.55 3.51 -13.49
N ASN A 58 5.38 4.04 -13.14
CA ASN A 58 4.65 5.03 -13.93
C ASN A 58 5.38 6.37 -14.09
N GLN A 59 6.31 6.71 -13.19
CA GLN A 59 7.11 7.93 -13.33
C GLN A 59 8.44 7.68 -14.06
N LYS A 60 9.17 6.62 -13.67
CA LYS A 60 10.52 6.37 -14.17
C LYS A 60 10.52 5.74 -15.56
N CYS A 61 9.60 4.81 -15.85
CA CYS A 61 9.60 4.10 -17.12
C CYS A 61 9.24 5.01 -18.31
N PRO A 62 8.19 5.84 -18.26
CA PRO A 62 7.92 6.79 -19.34
C PRO A 62 9.07 7.78 -19.57
N ALA A 63 9.68 8.29 -18.50
CA ALA A 63 10.84 9.18 -18.61
C ALA A 63 12.05 8.49 -19.26
N ALA A 64 12.28 7.21 -18.96
CA ALA A 64 13.35 6.43 -19.58
C ALA A 64 13.05 6.15 -21.06
N ILE A 65 11.81 5.78 -21.40
CA ILE A 65 11.39 5.57 -22.79
C ILE A 65 11.55 6.86 -23.60
N LEU A 66 11.06 7.99 -23.09
CA LEU A 66 11.21 9.30 -23.73
C LEU A 66 12.68 9.67 -23.97
N LYS A 67 13.56 9.37 -23.01
CA LYS A 67 14.98 9.65 -23.14
C LYS A 67 15.66 8.83 -24.24
N GLU A 68 15.26 7.57 -24.39
CA GLU A 68 15.86 6.65 -25.37
C GLU A 68 15.23 6.76 -26.77
N THR A 69 13.92 6.98 -26.87
CA THR A 69 13.18 7.00 -28.14
C THR A 69 12.84 8.40 -28.64
N GLY A 70 12.80 9.39 -27.74
CA GLY A 70 12.28 10.72 -28.02
C GLY A 70 10.75 10.77 -28.16
N GLU A 71 10.03 9.72 -27.76
CA GLU A 71 8.57 9.65 -27.77
C GLU A 71 8.01 9.51 -26.35
N GLU A 72 7.01 10.33 -26.04
CA GLU A 72 6.37 10.33 -24.73
C GLU A 72 5.25 9.29 -24.69
N VAL A 73 5.26 8.47 -23.64
CA VAL A 73 4.27 7.40 -23.44
C VAL A 73 3.44 7.70 -22.20
N PHE A 74 2.12 7.56 -22.32
CA PHE A 74 1.20 7.98 -21.24
C PHE A 74 0.64 6.78 -20.48
N PHE A 75 0.13 5.77 -21.18
CA PHE A 75 -0.55 4.62 -20.58
C PHE A 75 0.01 3.31 -21.10
N PRO A 76 0.21 2.31 -20.22
CA PRO A 76 0.60 0.98 -20.67
C PRO A 76 -0.49 0.39 -21.58
N ALA A 77 -0.07 -0.34 -22.60
CA ALA A 77 -0.94 -0.96 -23.59
C ALA A 77 -1.56 -2.28 -23.11
N GLU A 78 -0.98 -2.88 -22.08
CA GLU A 78 -1.39 -4.16 -21.50
C GLU A 78 -1.45 -4.06 -19.98
N ASP A 79 -2.14 -5.01 -19.35
CA ASP A 79 -2.14 -5.15 -17.90
C ASP A 79 -0.70 -5.32 -17.36
N PRO A 80 -0.36 -4.63 -16.26
CA PRO A 80 0.96 -4.76 -15.64
C PRO A 80 1.23 -6.20 -15.21
N GLN A 81 2.36 -6.76 -15.63
CA GLN A 81 2.83 -8.04 -15.11
C GLN A 81 3.56 -7.81 -13.79
N THR A 82 3.07 -8.40 -12.70
CA THR A 82 3.59 -8.14 -11.37
C THR A 82 3.33 -9.32 -10.46
N ASP A 83 4.26 -9.59 -9.55
CA ASP A 83 4.06 -10.49 -8.41
C ASP A 83 3.37 -9.80 -7.22
N LYS A 84 3.05 -8.50 -7.35
CA LYS A 84 2.48 -7.62 -6.32
C LYS A 84 3.36 -7.41 -5.09
N GLU A 85 4.61 -7.86 -5.14
CA GLU A 85 5.52 -7.86 -3.99
C GLU A 85 6.85 -7.22 -4.34
N THR A 86 7.51 -7.68 -5.40
CA THR A 86 8.91 -7.34 -5.69
C THR A 86 9.11 -6.67 -7.03
N TYR A 87 8.26 -6.91 -8.03
CA TYR A 87 8.44 -6.32 -9.35
C TYR A 87 7.13 -5.94 -10.05
N ILE A 88 7.25 -4.97 -10.96
CA ILE A 88 6.21 -4.64 -11.93
C ILE A 88 6.85 -4.44 -13.30
N THR A 89 6.23 -5.03 -14.31
CA THR A 89 6.58 -4.85 -15.72
C THR A 89 5.42 -4.16 -16.41
N LEU A 90 5.71 -3.00 -16.97
CA LEU A 90 4.79 -2.20 -17.74
C LEU A 90 5.20 -2.25 -19.20
N LYS A 91 4.23 -2.38 -20.10
CA LYS A 91 4.46 -2.42 -21.54
C LYS A 91 3.71 -1.31 -22.23
N TRP A 92 4.35 -0.67 -23.20
CA TRP A 92 3.80 0.40 -24.02
C TRP A 92 3.92 0.04 -25.49
N LYS A 93 2.98 0.55 -26.28
CA LYS A 93 3.07 0.58 -27.73
C LYS A 93 3.35 2.01 -28.17
N GLY A 94 4.36 2.18 -29.00
CA GLY A 94 4.71 3.46 -29.58
C GLY A 94 3.94 3.70 -30.87
N GLU A 95 3.71 4.97 -31.19
CA GLU A 95 3.02 5.40 -32.39
C GLU A 95 3.98 5.71 -33.55
N LYS A 96 5.21 6.19 -33.27
CA LYS A 96 6.10 6.73 -34.32
C LYS A 96 7.55 6.27 -34.24
N LYS A 97 8.16 6.29 -33.05
CA LYS A 97 9.62 6.13 -32.85
C LYS A 97 10.02 4.72 -32.42
N PHE A 98 9.12 4.00 -31.78
CA PHE A 98 9.29 2.60 -31.40
C PHE A 98 7.95 1.88 -31.59
N LYS A 99 7.95 0.55 -31.69
CA LYS A 99 6.72 -0.25 -31.77
C LYS A 99 6.29 -0.74 -30.40
N GLU A 100 7.23 -1.31 -29.64
CA GLU A 100 6.95 -1.90 -28.33
C GLU A 100 8.07 -1.56 -27.34
N ALA A 101 7.68 -1.18 -26.13
CA ALA A 101 8.59 -0.96 -25.02
C ALA A 101 8.10 -1.74 -23.80
N SER A 102 9.02 -2.37 -23.08
CA SER A 102 8.78 -3.10 -21.84
C SER A 102 9.75 -2.58 -20.79
N CYS A 103 9.22 -2.11 -19.67
CA CYS A 103 10.02 -1.64 -18.55
C CYS A 103 9.66 -2.45 -17.31
N THR A 104 10.66 -3.11 -16.74
CA THR A 104 10.55 -3.80 -15.46
C THR A 104 11.21 -2.96 -14.38
N LEU A 105 10.49 -2.76 -13.29
CA LEU A 105 10.97 -2.12 -12.08
C LEU A 105 10.97 -3.16 -10.97
N HIS A 106 12.09 -3.26 -10.26
CA HIS A 106 12.22 -4.13 -9.10
C HIS A 106 12.34 -3.30 -7.82
N GLY A 107 11.50 -3.56 -6.83
CA GLY A 107 11.42 -2.84 -5.56
C GLY A 107 12.77 -2.78 -4.83
N SER A 108 13.49 -3.89 -4.77
CA SER A 108 14.82 -3.97 -4.12
C SER A 108 15.87 -3.04 -4.76
N LEU A 109 15.73 -2.70 -6.04
CA LEU A 109 16.63 -1.79 -6.75
C LEU A 109 16.18 -0.32 -6.66
N GLY A 110 14.96 -0.05 -6.18
CA GLY A 110 14.37 1.29 -6.13
C GLY A 110 14.23 1.95 -7.51
N GLY A 111 14.26 1.17 -8.60
CA GLY A 111 14.30 1.69 -9.96
C GLY A 111 14.24 0.62 -11.03
N ILE A 112 14.37 1.06 -12.28
CA ILE A 112 14.26 0.20 -13.47
C ILE A 112 15.34 -0.88 -13.41
N SER A 113 14.90 -2.14 -13.38
CA SER A 113 15.75 -3.32 -13.45
C SER A 113 16.01 -3.71 -14.90
N GLU A 114 14.98 -3.63 -15.75
CA GLU A 114 15.08 -3.94 -17.17
C GLU A 114 14.31 -2.94 -18.03
N LEU A 115 14.90 -2.52 -19.15
CA LEU A 115 14.22 -1.73 -20.18
C LEU A 115 14.51 -2.37 -21.53
N VAL A 116 13.46 -2.77 -22.23
CA VAL A 116 13.51 -3.37 -23.56
C VAL A 116 12.68 -2.52 -24.51
N ILE A 117 13.25 -2.09 -25.62
CA ILE A 117 12.55 -1.32 -26.67
C ILE A 117 12.80 -2.00 -28.01
N ASP A 118 11.74 -2.33 -28.73
CA ASP A 118 11.78 -3.04 -30.02
C ASP A 118 12.62 -4.33 -29.96
N GLY A 119 12.52 -5.05 -28.84
CA GLY A 119 13.29 -6.28 -28.58
C GLY A 119 14.76 -6.05 -28.22
N LYS A 120 15.23 -4.80 -28.15
CA LYS A 120 16.59 -4.46 -27.67
C LYS A 120 16.56 -4.11 -26.19
N THR A 121 17.30 -4.88 -25.39
CA THR A 121 17.52 -4.56 -23.98
C THR A 121 18.50 -3.38 -23.87
N LEU A 122 18.01 -2.23 -23.42
CA LEU A 122 18.80 -1.01 -23.21
C LEU A 122 19.34 -0.92 -21.78
N ILE A 123 18.55 -1.39 -20.81
CA ILE A 123 18.92 -1.41 -19.40
C ILE A 123 18.72 -2.83 -18.90
N LYS A 124 19.75 -3.39 -18.26
CA LYS A 124 19.66 -4.63 -17.51
C LYS A 124 20.53 -4.53 -16.26
N LYS A 125 19.91 -4.55 -15.10
CA LYS A 125 20.59 -4.58 -13.80
C LYS A 125 20.44 -5.96 -13.20
N GLN A 126 21.51 -6.47 -12.60
CA GLN A 126 21.39 -7.65 -11.74
C GLN A 126 20.63 -7.28 -10.47
N ILE A 127 19.74 -8.18 -10.08
CA ILE A 127 18.93 -8.14 -8.86
C ILE A 127 19.57 -9.11 -7.88
#